data_AF-A0A1V5GVN0-F1
#
_entry.id   AF-A0A1V5GVN0-F1
#
_cell.length_a   1.000
_cell.length_b   1.000
_cell.length_c   1.000
_cell.angle_alpha   90.00
_cell.angle_beta   90.00
_cell.angle_gamma   90.00
#
_symmetry.space_group_name_H-M   'P 1'
#
loop_
_entity.id
_entity.type
_entity.pdbx_description
1 polymer ?
#
loop_
_entity_poly.entity_id
_entity_poly.type
_entity_poly.pdbx_seq_one_letter_code
_entity_poly.pdbx_strand_id
1 'polypeptide(L)' 'MVNAGMAIMEPEVIDKYVSKSGKSMVELDIYPNLAHEGKLYGYPFQGQWFDTGTHEAYEKAIKEWKR' A
#
# COMPACT_ATOMS: atom_id res chain seq x y z
N MET A 1 -1.43 -11.64 -5.69
CA MET A 1 -1.96 -10.40 -5.09
C MET A 1 -0.78 -9.46 -4.84
N VAL A 2 -0.94 -8.17 -5.10
CA VAL A 2 0.09 -7.15 -4.85
C VAL A 2 -0.49 -6.06 -3.94
N ASN A 3 0.35 -5.31 -3.25
CA ASN A 3 -0.09 -4.15 -2.47
C ASN A 3 -0.49 -3.01 -3.43
N ALA A 4 -1.69 -2.47 -3.27
CA ALA A 4 -2.29 -1.43 -4.11
C ALA A 4 -2.07 0.00 -3.59
N GLY A 5 -1.26 0.18 -2.54
CA GLY A 5 -1.03 1.46 -1.86
C GLY A 5 -2.13 1.87 -0.88
N MET A 6 -3.12 1.00 -0.65
CA MET A 6 -4.23 1.24 0.28
C MET A 6 -4.12 0.30 1.48
N ALA A 7 -4.26 0.85 2.68
CA ALA A 7 -4.27 0.09 3.91
C ALA A 7 -5.27 0.69 4.91
N ILE A 8 -5.89 -0.20 5.68
CA ILE A 8 -6.61 0.14 6.90
C ILE A 8 -5.73 -0.33 8.05
N MET A 9 -5.49 0.53 9.02
CA MET A 9 -4.60 0.24 10.14
C MET A 9 -5.14 0.87 11.42
N GLU A 10 -4.98 0.14 12.51
CA GLU A 10 -5.25 0.64 13.86
C GLU A 10 -4.22 1.73 14.22
N PRO A 11 -4.62 2.82 14.90
CA PRO A 11 -3.73 3.93 15.24
C PRO A 11 -2.47 3.50 16.01
N GLU A 12 -2.57 2.47 16.85
CA GLU A 12 -1.48 1.94 17.67
C GLU A 12 -0.32 1.40 16.83
N VAL A 13 -0.58 1.00 15.57
CA VAL A 13 0.46 0.61 14.61
C VAL A 13 1.38 1.79 14.33
N ILE A 14 0.82 2.98 14.11
CA ILE A 14 1.60 4.19 13.87
C ILE A 14 2.40 4.54 15.12
N ASP A 15 1.77 4.50 16.31
CA ASP A 15 2.43 4.83 17.56
C ASP A 15 3.63 3.93 17.88
N LYS A 16 3.53 2.64 17.51
CA LYS A 16 4.54 1.63 17.77
C LYS A 16 5.69 1.64 16.76
N TYR A 17 5.40 1.75 15.47
CA TYR A 17 6.42 1.51 14.42
C TYR A 17 6.93 2.78 13.74
N VAL A 18 6.18 3.88 13.74
CA VAL A 18 6.65 5.12 13.12
C VAL A 18 7.68 5.78 14.03
N SER A 19 8.84 6.08 13.44
CA SER A 19 9.92 6.73 14.17
C SER A 19 9.46 8.08 14.72
N LYS A 20 9.76 8.34 16.00
CA LYS A 20 9.49 9.64 16.63
C LYS A 20 10.42 10.75 16.12
N SER A 21 11.43 10.41 15.32
CA SER A 21 12.30 11.36 14.64
C SER A 21 12.62 10.91 13.20
N GLY A 22 12.70 11.85 12.27
CA GLY A 22 13.00 11.54 10.87
C GLY A 22 11.79 11.03 10.08
N LYS A 23 12.03 10.07 9.18
CA LYS A 23 11.03 9.52 8.26
C LYS A 23 10.84 8.02 8.46
N SER A 24 9.65 7.53 8.15
CA SER A 24 9.33 6.11 8.07
C SER A 24 8.60 5.82 6.75
N MET A 25 8.83 4.63 6.19
CA MET A 25 8.17 4.11 5.00
C MET A 25 7.35 2.90 5.39
N VAL A 26 6.05 2.91 5.09
CA VAL A 26 5.14 1.84 5.53
C VAL A 26 5.58 0.48 4.99
N GLU A 27 6.03 0.45 3.74
CA GLU A 27 6.43 -0.76 3.02
C GLU A 27 7.72 -1.39 3.57
N LEU A 28 8.60 -0.58 4.15
CA LEU A 28 9.92 -1.03 4.61
C LEU A 28 9.98 -1.18 6.14
N ASP A 29 9.37 -0.25 6.86
CA ASP A 29 9.51 -0.15 8.31
C ASP A 29 8.33 -0.76 9.07
N ILE A 30 7.14 -0.87 8.45
CA ILE A 30 5.91 -1.29 9.14
C ILE A 30 5.45 -2.67 8.69
N TYR A 31 5.21 -2.86 7.39
CA TYR A 31 4.66 -4.13 6.88
C TYR A 31 5.51 -5.37 7.17
N PRO A 32 6.86 -5.34 7.03
CA PRO A 32 7.67 -6.51 7.37
C PRO A 32 7.52 -6.92 8.84
N ASN A 33 7.48 -5.95 9.76
CA ASN A 33 7.29 -6.20 11.18
C ASN A 33 5.90 -6.77 11.49
N LEU A 34 4.84 -6.21 10.90
CA LEU A 34 3.48 -6.75 11.04
C LEU A 34 3.35 -8.16 10.45
N ALA A 35 4.02 -8.44 9.33
CA ALA A 35 4.03 -9.77 8.72
C ALA A 35 4.72 -10.80 9.62
N HIS A 36 5.89 -10.46 10.18
CA HIS A 36 6.59 -11.31 11.15
C HIS A 36 5.75 -11.57 12.41
N GLU A 37 4.96 -10.60 12.86
CA GLU A 37 4.04 -10.74 14.00
C GLU A 37 2.73 -11.48 13.64
N GLY A 38 2.51 -11.87 12.38
CA GLY A 38 1.25 -12.49 11.94
C GLY A 38 0.04 -11.55 11.96
N LYS A 39 0.29 -10.23 11.87
CA LYS A 39 -0.74 -9.17 11.95
C LYS A 39 -0.97 -8.43 10.63
N LEU A 40 -0.25 -8.79 9.57
CA LEU A 40 -0.46 -8.22 8.24
C LEU A 40 -1.43 -9.11 7.45
N TYR A 41 -2.53 -8.52 6.99
CA TYR A 41 -3.57 -9.21 6.21
C TYR A 41 -3.72 -8.55 4.84
N GLY A 42 -4.09 -9.34 3.84
CA GLY A 42 -4.43 -8.85 2.51
C GLY A 42 -5.92 -8.96 2.26
N TYR A 43 -6.52 -7.90 1.73
CA TYR A 43 -7.91 -7.90 1.26
C TYR A 43 -7.94 -8.01 -0.26
N PRO A 44 -8.50 -9.08 -0.85
CA PRO A 44 -8.60 -9.21 -2.30
C PRO A 44 -9.64 -8.20 -2.83
N PHE A 45 -9.16 -7.24 -3.62
CA PHE A 45 -10.01 -6.30 -4.33
C PHE A 45 -10.27 -6.78 -5.75
N GLN A 46 -11.52 -6.66 -6.20
CA GLN A 46 -11.92 -6.91 -7.59
C GLN A 46 -12.53 -5.64 -8.16
N GLY A 47 -11.77 -4.96 -9.02
CA GLY A 47 -12.16 -3.72 -9.68
C GLY A 47 -11.00 -3.18 -10.51
N GLN A 48 -11.20 -2.01 -11.12
CA GLN A 48 -10.15 -1.34 -11.88
C GLN A 48 -9.12 -0.72 -10.93
N TRP A 49 -7.85 -1.09 -11.12
CA TRP A 49 -6.70 -0.46 -10.49
C TRP A 49 -5.59 -0.35 -11.52
N PHE A 50 -4.98 0.84 -11.62
CA PHE A 50 -3.89 1.12 -12.55
C PHE A 50 -2.83 1.92 -11.79
N ASP A 51 -1.56 1.53 -11.93
CA ASP A 51 -0.46 2.41 -11.56
C ASP A 51 -0.27 3.48 -12.63
N THR A 52 0.17 4.66 -12.22
CA THR A 52 0.44 5.79 -13.12
C THR A 52 1.85 6.33 -12.88
N GLY A 53 2.78 5.46 -12.49
CA GLY A 53 4.15 5.85 -12.12
C GLY A 53 5.05 6.19 -13.31
N THR A 54 4.63 5.83 -14.53
CA THR A 54 5.32 6.14 -15.79
C THR A 54 4.35 6.77 -16.79
N HIS A 55 4.88 7.44 -17.81
CA HIS A 55 4.05 8.02 -18.86
C HIS A 55 3.27 6.93 -19.61
N GLU A 56 3.91 5.80 -19.88
CA GLU A 56 3.32 4.64 -20.55
C GLU A 56 2.18 4.02 -19.72
N ALA A 57 2.39 3.86 -18.41
CA ALA A 57 1.36 3.33 -17.51
C ALA A 57 0.16 4.28 -17.38
N TYR A 58 0.42 5.59 -17.33
CA TYR A 58 -0.63 6.61 -17.31
C TYR A 58 -1.47 6.61 -18.60
N GLU A 59 -0.85 6.58 -19.77
CA GLU A 59 -1.55 6.49 -21.06
C GLU A 59 -2.39 5.21 -21.17
N LYS A 60 -1.88 4.10 -20.64
CA LYS A 60 -2.63 2.84 -20.55
C LYS A 60 -3.88 3.00 -19.68
N ALA A 61 -3.75 3.61 -18.51
CA ALA A 61 -4.87 3.83 -17.60
C ALA A 61 -6.00 4.62 -18.28
N ILE A 62 -5.68 5.69 -19.02
CA ILE A 62 -6.67 6.49 -19.75
C ILE A 62 -7.41 5.64 -20.80
N LYS A 63 -6.69 4.83 -21.58
CA LYS A 63 -7.24 4.05 -22.70
C LYS A 63 -8.11 2.89 -22.22
N GLU A 64 -7.70 2.23 -21.13
CA GLU A 64 -8.34 1.01 -20.64
C GLU A 64 -9.40 1.26 -19.56
N TRP A 65 -9.53 2.51 -19.09
CA TRP A 65 -10.54 2.85 -18.09
C TRP A 65 -11.97 2.67 -18.62
N LYS A 66 -12.72 1.76 -18.01
CA LYS A 66 -14.14 1.56 -18.28
C LYS A 66 -14.96 2.51 -17.38
N ARG A 67 -15.91 3.20 -18.01
CA ARG A 67 -16.88 4.09 -17.34
C ARG A 67 -18.11 3.33 -16.89
#